data_AF-A0A5C7R817-F1
#
_entry.id   AF-A0A5C7R817-F1
#
_cell.length_a   1.000
_cell.length_b   1.000
_cell.length_c   1.000
_cell.angle_alpha   90.00
_cell.angle_beta   90.00
_cell.angle_gamma   90.00
#
_symmetry.space_group_name_H-M   'P 1'
#
loop_
_entity.id
_entity.type
_entity.pdbx_description
1 polymer ?
#
loop_
_entity_poly.entity_id
_entity_poly.type
_entity_poly.pdbx_seq_one_letter_code
_entity_poly.pdbx_strand_id
1 'polypeptide(L)' 'MMLENKLFELQSLLQKRNNTSSAFFKKLLEDLKNGWDKDVVDSILKSYAIVQYGDYNHQEEKLFDEIWEIANTLKK' A
#
# COMPACT_ATOMS: atom_id res chain seq x y z
N MET A 1 -0.95 -13.39 2.34
CA MET A 1 -0.84 -13.50 0.87
C MET A 1 -1.63 -12.44 0.11
N MET A 2 -2.94 -12.23 0.35
CA MET A 2 -3.73 -11.28 -0.46
C MET A 2 -3.26 -9.82 -0.34
N LEU A 3 -2.94 -9.35 0.87
CA LEU A 3 -2.44 -7.99 1.12
C LEU A 3 -1.06 -7.74 0.48
N GLU A 4 -0.12 -8.65 0.69
CA GLU A 4 1.25 -8.57 0.15
C GLU A 4 1.26 -8.48 -1.39
N ASN A 5 0.45 -9.31 -2.06
CA ASN A 5 0.36 -9.29 -3.52
C ASN A 5 -0.15 -7.94 -4.05
N LYS A 6 -1.16 -7.36 -3.38
CA LYS A 6 -1.73 -6.07 -3.76
C LYS A 6 -0.76 -4.91 -3.51
N LEU A 7 -0.05 -4.93 -2.38
CA LEU A 7 1.02 -3.98 -2.09
C LEU A 7 2.14 -4.04 -3.15
N PHE A 8 2.53 -5.25 -3.56
CA PHE A 8 3.54 -5.45 -4.61
C PHE A 8 3.07 -4.95 -5.98
N GLU A 9 1.81 -5.20 -6.33
CA GLU A 9 1.20 -4.69 -7.56
C GLU A 9 1.24 -3.15 -7.60
N LEU A 10 0.79 -2.48 -6.54
CA LEU A 10 0.76 -1.02 -6.46
C LEU A 10 2.18 -0.43 -6.44
N GLN A 11 3.09 -1.04 -5.67
CA GLN A 11 4.50 -0.64 -5.63
C GLN A 11 5.13 -0.70 -7.03
N SER A 12 4.86 -1.77 -7.78
CA SER A 12 5.37 -1.95 -9.14
C SER A 12 4.82 -0.93 -10.15
N LEU A 13 3.52 -0.59 -10.05
CA LEU A 13 2.91 0.43 -10.91
C LEU A 13 3.52 1.81 -10.64
N LEU A 14 3.58 2.21 -9.37
CA LEU A 14 4.16 3.48 -8.95
C LEU A 14 5.65 3.56 -9.34
N GLN A 15 6.40 2.48 -9.18
CA GLN A 15 7.81 2.44 -9.59
C GLN A 15 7.98 2.62 -11.10
N LYS A 16 7.15 1.96 -11.92
CA LYS A 16 7.18 2.14 -13.40
C LYS A 16 6.89 3.57 -13.83
N ARG A 17 6.09 4.30 -13.05
CA ARG A 17 5.79 5.73 -13.27
C ARG A 17 6.82 6.68 -12.65
N ASN A 18 7.90 6.18 -12.06
CA ASN A 18 8.86 6.96 -11.27
C ASN A 18 8.20 7.77 -10.14
N ASN A 19 7.11 7.25 -9.58
CA ASN A 19 6.39 7.88 -8.50
C ASN A 19 7.08 7.62 -7.15
N THR A 20 7.31 8.68 -6.38
CA THR A 20 8.03 8.62 -5.10
C THR A 20 7.30 7.79 -4.04
N SER A 21 5.98 7.68 -4.12
CA SER A 21 5.18 6.87 -3.20
C SER A 21 5.49 5.37 -3.31
N SER A 22 6.13 4.91 -4.40
CA SER A 22 6.60 3.52 -4.51
C SER A 22 7.53 3.10 -3.37
N ALA A 23 8.34 4.01 -2.84
CA ALA A 23 9.24 3.74 -1.71
C ALA A 23 8.48 3.40 -0.42
N PHE A 24 7.31 4.03 -0.20
CA PHE A 24 6.46 3.73 0.94
C PHE A 24 5.94 2.28 0.89
N PHE A 25 5.37 1.84 -0.24
CA PHE A 25 4.87 0.47 -0.36
C PHE A 25 5.99 -0.57 -0.35
N LYS A 26 7.18 -0.22 -0.87
CA LYS A 26 8.35 -1.08 -0.75
C LYS A 26 8.69 -1.33 0.73
N LYS A 27 8.69 -0.29 1.57
CA LYS A 27 8.92 -0.43 3.00
C LYS A 27 7.86 -1.33 3.66
N LEU A 28 6.57 -1.13 3.33
CA LEU A 28 5.50 -1.98 3.89
C LEU A 28 5.70 -3.47 3.55
N LEU A 29 6.17 -3.79 2.34
CA LEU A 29 6.49 -5.16 1.94
C LEU A 29 7.68 -5.73 2.72
N GLU A 30 8.69 -4.91 3.04
CA GLU A 30 9.81 -5.31 3.88
C GLU A 30 9.35 -5.55 5.33
N ASP A 31 8.51 -4.68 5.88
CA ASP A 31 7.95 -4.80 7.22
C ASP A 31 7.06 -6.06 7.36
N LEU A 32 6.27 -6.42 6.32
CA LEU A 32 5.53 -7.69 6.27
C LEU A 32 6.45 -8.92 6.33
N LYS A 33 7.56 -8.91 5.59
CA LYS A 33 8.54 -10.02 5.61
C LYS A 33 9.22 -10.18 6.97
N ASN A 34 9.30 -9.10 7.74
CA ASN A 34 9.83 -9.10 9.11
C ASN A 34 8.78 -9.49 10.17
N GLY A 35 7.54 -9.78 9.77
CA GLY A 35 6.46 -10.19 10.68
C GLY A 35 5.80 -9.03 11.42
N TRP A 36 5.87 -7.81 10.88
CA TRP A 36 5.25 -6.61 11.48
C TRP A 36 3.86 -6.31 10.90
N ASP A 37 3.04 -7.35 10.74
CA ASP A 37 1.73 -7.27 10.08
C ASP A 37 0.82 -6.19 10.69
N LYS A 38 0.82 -6.04 12.02
CA LYS A 38 -0.01 -5.05 12.72
C LYS A 38 0.42 -3.61 12.41
N ASP A 39 1.72 -3.34 12.40
CA ASP A 39 2.27 -2.01 12.10
C ASP A 39 2.05 -1.65 10.63
N VAL A 40 2.12 -2.62 9.73
CA VAL A 40 1.80 -2.46 8.31
C VAL A 40 0.33 -2.09 8.13
N VAL A 41 -0.59 -2.83 8.77
CA VAL A 41 -2.02 -2.56 8.71
C VAL A 41 -2.32 -1.15 9.23
N ASP A 42 -1.79 -0.76 10.39
CA ASP A 42 -2.01 0.59 10.93
C ASP A 42 -1.40 1.69 10.06
N SER A 43 -0.26 1.42 9.40
CA SER A 43 0.37 2.36 8.47
C SER A 43 -0.47 2.59 7.22
N ILE A 44 -1.03 1.53 6.64
CA ILE A 44 -1.94 1.60 5.48
C ILE A 44 -3.19 2.41 5.83
N LEU A 45 -3.78 2.15 7.00
CA LEU A 45 -5.02 2.82 7.39
C LEU A 45 -4.84 4.33 7.64
N LYS A 46 -3.61 4.77 7.92
CA LYS A 46 -3.24 6.18 8.11
C LYS A 46 -2.69 6.84 6.84
N SER A 47 -2.46 6.10 5.75
CA SER A 47 -1.76 6.61 4.57
C SER A 47 -2.64 7.27 3.52
N TYR A 48 -3.87 7.67 3.84
CA TYR A 48 -4.76 8.39 2.89
C TYR A 48 -4.12 9.66 2.31
N ALA A 49 -3.28 10.35 3.09
CA ALA A 49 -2.54 11.52 2.61
C ALA A 49 -1.56 11.17 1.48
N ILE A 50 -0.97 9.97 1.48
CA ILE A 50 -0.02 9.55 0.44
C ILE A 50 -0.71 9.42 -0.92
N VAL A 51 -1.99 9.03 -0.92
CA VAL A 51 -2.79 8.94 -2.15
C VAL A 51 -3.23 10.31 -2.63
N GLN A 52 -3.75 11.15 -1.72
CA GLN A 52 -4.24 12.50 -2.05
C GLN A 52 -3.17 13.40 -2.68
N TYR A 53 -1.92 13.28 -2.23
CA TYR A 53 -0.79 14.08 -2.73
C TYR A 53 0.15 13.29 -3.65
N GLY A 54 -0.19 12.04 -3.93
CA GLY A 54 0.70 11.09 -4.58
C GLY A 54 0.68 11.08 -6.10
N ASP A 55 -0.15 11.88 -6.78
CA ASP A 55 -0.34 11.82 -8.25
C ASP A 55 -0.75 10.42 -8.76
N TYR A 56 -1.73 9.82 -8.07
CA TYR A 56 -2.23 8.49 -8.43
C TYR A 56 -3.21 8.64 -9.58
N ASN A 57 -3.13 7.73 -10.56
CA ASN A 57 -4.18 7.61 -11.55
C ASN A 57 -5.34 6.75 -11.01
N HIS A 58 -6.45 6.73 -11.74
CA HIS A 58 -7.65 6.00 -11.35
C HIS A 58 -7.41 4.51 -11.03
N GLN A 59 -6.50 3.84 -11.75
CA GLN A 59 -6.18 2.44 -11.49
C GLN A 59 -5.42 2.27 -10.17
N GLU A 60 -4.47 3.16 -9.88
CA GLU A 60 -3.68 3.13 -8.65
C GLU A 60 -4.51 3.51 -7.42
N GLU A 61 -5.42 4.47 -7.55
CA GLU A 61 -6.38 4.83 -6.50
C GLU A 61 -7.28 3.63 -6.16
N LYS A 62 -7.87 3.00 -7.19
CA LYS A 62 -8.70 1.80 -6.99
C LYS A 62 -7.92 0.68 -6.31
N LEU A 63 -6.66 0.46 -6.72
CA LEU A 63 -5.81 -0.56 -6.13
C LEU A 63 -5.46 -0.24 -4.67
N PHE A 64 -5.26 1.04 -4.34
CA PHE A 64 -5.08 1.48 -2.97
C PHE A 64 -6.34 1.26 -2.13
N ASP A 65 -7.53 1.56 -2.65
CA ASP A 65 -8.79 1.32 -1.94
C ASP A 65 -8.97 -0.17 -1.60
N GLU A 66 -8.65 -1.08 -2.53
CA GLU A 66 -8.64 -2.53 -2.28
C GLU A 66 -7.65 -2.91 -1.16
N ILE A 67 -6.44 -2.33 -1.16
CA ILE A 67 -5.43 -2.55 -0.11
C ILE A 67 -5.96 -2.06 1.25
N TRP A 68 -6.59 -0.89 1.27
CA TRP A 68 -7.13 -0.29 2.48
C TRP A 68 -8.28 -1.13 3.06
N GLU A 69 -9.19 -1.62 2.23
CA GLU A 69 -10.29 -2.51 2.64
C GLU A 69 -9.78 -3.81 3.25
N ILE A 70 -8.76 -4.42 2.64
CA ILE A 70 -8.11 -5.62 3.19
C ILE A 70 -7.50 -5.31 4.57
N ALA A 71 -6.75 -4.22 4.69
CA ALA A 71 -6.13 -3.80 5.96
C ALA A 71 -7.19 -3.52 7.04
N ASN A 72 -8.30 -2.85 6.67
CA ASN A 72 -9.39 -2.54 7.60
C ASN A 72 -10.10 -3.80 8.10
N THR A 73 -10.18 -4.83 7.26
CA THR A 73 -10.72 -6.14 7.65
C THR A 73 -9.79 -6.88 8.60
N LEU A 74 -8.48 -6.83 8.36
CA LEU A 74 -7.47 -7.47 9.22
C LEU A 74 -7.31 -6.82 10.59
N LYS A 75 -7.70 -5.55 10.72
CA LYS A 75 -7.67 -4.82 12.00
C LYS A 75 -8.81 -5.23 12.96
N LYS A 76 -9.92 -5.74 12.43
CA LYS A 76 -11.09 -6.17 13.20
C LYS A 76 -10.86 -7.55 13.82
#